data_AF-A0A5C7XKC7-F1
#
_entry.id   AF-A0A5C7XKC7-F1
#
_cell.length_a   1.000
_cell.length_b   1.000
_cell.length_c   1.000
_cell.angle_alpha   90.00
_cell.angle_beta   90.00
_cell.angle_gamma   90.00
#
_symmetry.space_group_name_H-M   'P 1'
#
loop_
_entity.id
_entity.type
_entity.pdbx_description
1 polymer ?
#
loop_
_entity_poly.entity_id
_entity_poly.type
_entity_poly.pdbx_seq_one_letter_code
_entity_poly.pdbx_strand_id
1 'polypeptide(L)'
;MAPRNNTANGHRSTTPRVVLRAQTSTTPQADTTDDSTGSDTVSYDVSGGPSDGTVTLSPQSGAFDYTPRQAATPSSANSNALTNSFSVTVNDGQGGTSTVPVSVTAGQTPAPTTNLVVAGAATTGDVHVSVNNGPVTYLVVHDPALATVTQTSAGYDYTPTAKAATGTTSPTSVAPTLQAAATTAAVPNLVIQAESMAVAPAKAGSIYSDSTASGGKALVLTSNGTASTTVTVPDSTGLVIRAKGDQYKGAPSMTVSVDGKAVSTIAVSATTWTDYSVPIGTAAGTHTVSIAFTNDLYASRSKDRNLRIDTITAVAATTPTQTSSYFPAADWLNKPIASNAATAANSATWVGYLSAPGQQHIADLYNYGVTIVPASAVTASTPRYDVAMSQPWGADPFGSNTVPIPKGTVPPPGFDGQIAVVDTASGQVFGIWQAKYNSSTNTWSGSWGGMTPINGNGIDTSGSATAAGISRLAGVVTAAELSAAVANNTGVNHALVFSSDIAGPGFVGPAIKSDGTNIAGVATPMPEGYRVQLDPSINVDALPGLTPGEKVIAKTLQTYGAYIVDRGSARMAFAFETLPGATSSNPGAAYTSAGFSWDYYDMAHIPWSSLRVLAP
;
A
#
# COMPACT_ATOMS: atom_id res chain seq x y z
N MET A 1 -88.56 7.20 8.07
CA MET A 1 -87.26 6.90 8.73
C MET A 1 -86.30 8.07 8.48
N ALA A 2 -85.24 8.18 9.28
CA ALA A 2 -84.39 9.39 9.37
C ALA A 2 -83.65 9.76 8.06
N PRO A 3 -83.31 11.05 7.85
CA PRO A 3 -82.79 11.55 6.59
C PRO A 3 -81.29 11.25 6.35
N ARG A 4 -80.88 11.40 5.10
CA ARG A 4 -79.52 11.14 4.59
C ARG A 4 -78.60 12.33 4.85
N ASN A 5 -77.30 12.09 5.14
CA ASN A 5 -76.27 12.84 4.42
C ASN A 5 -74.89 12.14 4.34
N ASN A 6 -74.41 12.03 3.10
CA ASN A 6 -73.03 12.01 2.59
C ASN A 6 -71.85 11.45 3.44
N THR A 7 -71.26 10.34 2.99
CA THR A 7 -69.82 10.05 3.09
C THR A 7 -69.31 9.46 1.76
N ALA A 8 -68.04 9.71 1.43
CA ALA A 8 -67.48 9.43 0.10
C ALA A 8 -67.16 7.95 -0.15
N ASN A 9 -67.50 7.46 -1.34
CA ASN A 9 -67.29 6.07 -1.74
C ASN A 9 -66.01 5.93 -2.59
N GLY A 10 -64.87 5.71 -1.93
CA GLY A 10 -63.58 5.54 -2.61
C GLY A 10 -63.41 4.15 -3.22
N HIS A 11 -63.15 4.06 -4.53
CA HIS A 11 -62.81 2.79 -5.19
C HIS A 11 -61.55 2.18 -4.57
N ARG A 12 -61.65 0.97 -4.02
CA ARG A 12 -60.49 0.18 -3.60
C ARG A 12 -59.73 -0.32 -4.83
N SER A 13 -58.64 0.35 -5.19
CA SER A 13 -57.65 -0.20 -6.13
C SER A 13 -56.96 -1.41 -5.50
N THR A 14 -57.04 -2.57 -6.15
CA THR A 14 -56.34 -3.79 -5.73
C THR A 14 -54.91 -3.79 -6.27
N THR A 15 -54.02 -2.99 -5.66
CA THR A 15 -52.59 -3.01 -5.99
C THR A 15 -51.99 -4.38 -5.65
N PRO A 16 -51.24 -5.04 -6.54
CA PRO A 16 -50.76 -6.39 -6.32
C PRO A 16 -49.69 -6.45 -5.21
N ARG A 17 -49.87 -7.36 -4.24
CA ARG A 17 -48.86 -7.68 -3.23
C ARG A 17 -47.77 -8.55 -3.87
N VAL A 18 -46.69 -7.93 -4.32
CA VAL A 18 -45.47 -8.66 -4.66
C VAL A 18 -44.93 -9.32 -3.38
N VAL A 19 -44.84 -10.64 -3.38
CA VAL A 19 -44.23 -11.42 -2.30
C VAL A 19 -42.91 -11.98 -2.84
N LEU A 20 -41.80 -11.34 -2.45
CA LEU A 20 -40.48 -11.95 -2.61
C LEU A 20 -40.45 -13.21 -1.73
N ARG A 21 -40.19 -14.36 -2.34
CA ARG A 21 -39.94 -15.63 -1.65
C ARG A 21 -38.53 -16.08 -2.01
N ALA A 22 -37.65 -16.17 -1.02
CA ALA A 22 -36.44 -16.98 -1.18
C ALA A 22 -36.84 -18.46 -1.35
N GLN A 23 -36.06 -19.22 -2.11
CA GLN A 23 -36.35 -20.64 -2.34
C GLN A 23 -35.77 -21.50 -1.22
N THR A 24 -36.50 -22.57 -0.86
CA THR A 24 -36.07 -23.56 0.13
C THR A 24 -34.96 -24.45 -0.44
N SER A 25 -33.82 -24.54 0.25
CA SER A 25 -32.83 -25.61 0.03
C SER A 25 -33.18 -26.85 0.87
N THR A 26 -32.78 -28.04 0.42
CA THR A 26 -33.19 -29.33 1.00
C THR A 26 -32.15 -29.93 1.94
N THR A 27 -32.63 -30.69 2.93
CA THR A 27 -31.84 -31.42 3.92
C THR A 27 -31.01 -32.57 3.35
N PRO A 28 -29.85 -32.84 3.95
CA PRO A 28 -29.42 -34.20 4.30
C PRO A 28 -29.92 -34.59 5.70
N GLN A 29 -30.06 -35.89 5.92
CA GLN A 29 -30.54 -36.47 7.18
C GLN A 29 -29.37 -36.80 8.11
N ALA A 30 -29.53 -36.62 9.42
CA ALA A 30 -28.56 -37.11 10.40
C ALA A 30 -28.65 -38.64 10.55
N ASP A 31 -27.49 -39.26 10.78
CA ASP A 31 -27.34 -40.62 11.33
C ASP A 31 -26.26 -40.57 12.41
N THR A 32 -26.32 -41.47 13.40
CA THR A 32 -25.74 -41.22 14.74
C THR A 32 -24.92 -42.39 15.29
N THR A 33 -23.67 -42.11 15.69
CA THR A 33 -22.89 -42.75 16.77
C THR A 33 -21.64 -41.88 17.00
N ASP A 34 -21.05 -41.73 18.19
CA ASP A 34 -21.28 -42.40 19.49
C ASP A 34 -21.34 -41.37 20.65
N ASP A 35 -21.83 -41.75 21.82
CA ASP A 35 -22.10 -40.85 22.97
C ASP A 35 -21.01 -40.88 24.06
N SER A 36 -20.46 -39.71 24.38
CA SER A 36 -20.20 -39.39 25.80
C SER A 36 -20.35 -37.90 26.10
N THR A 37 -21.41 -37.57 26.84
CA THR A 37 -21.70 -36.32 27.57
C THR A 37 -22.08 -35.08 26.75
N GLY A 38 -23.40 -34.90 26.56
CA GLY A 38 -24.03 -33.59 26.32
C GLY A 38 -24.47 -33.33 24.87
N SER A 39 -25.78 -33.09 24.67
CA SER A 39 -26.32 -32.71 23.36
C SER A 39 -26.32 -31.18 23.18
N ASP A 40 -25.13 -30.60 23.13
CA ASP A 40 -24.96 -29.15 23.03
C ASP A 40 -25.51 -28.62 21.70
N THR A 41 -26.47 -27.71 21.79
CA THR A 41 -27.26 -27.25 20.64
C THR A 41 -27.15 -25.74 20.50
N VAL A 42 -26.46 -25.28 19.45
CA VAL A 42 -26.33 -23.85 19.11
C VAL A 42 -27.71 -23.24 18.88
N SER A 43 -27.94 -22.04 19.42
CA SER A 43 -29.22 -21.33 19.30
C SER A 43 -29.04 -19.84 19.02
N TYR A 44 -30.09 -19.21 18.46
CA TYR A 44 -30.08 -17.85 17.93
C TYR A 44 -31.27 -17.03 18.46
N ASP A 45 -31.06 -15.77 18.87
CA ASP A 45 -32.11 -14.85 19.36
C ASP A 45 -31.91 -13.40 18.86
N VAL A 46 -32.94 -12.55 18.90
CA VAL A 46 -32.90 -11.14 18.46
C VAL A 46 -32.76 -10.19 19.66
N SER A 47 -31.54 -9.72 19.90
CA SER A 47 -31.20 -8.85 21.02
C SER A 47 -31.24 -7.36 20.64
N GLY A 48 -32.42 -6.76 20.68
CA GLY A 48 -32.64 -5.35 20.31
C GLY A 48 -33.21 -5.20 18.90
N GLY A 49 -34.26 -4.39 18.77
CA GLY A 49 -35.09 -4.31 17.55
C GLY A 49 -34.83 -3.07 16.69
N PRO A 50 -35.23 -3.13 15.40
CA PRO A 50 -35.14 -2.01 14.48
C PRO A 50 -36.04 -0.85 14.92
N SER A 51 -35.59 0.38 14.68
CA SER A 51 -36.34 1.60 15.03
C SER A 51 -37.66 1.75 14.25
N ASP A 52 -37.77 1.15 13.06
CA ASP A 52 -38.97 1.19 12.23
C ASP A 52 -39.19 -0.07 11.37
N GLY A 53 -39.52 -1.18 12.02
CA GLY A 53 -39.89 -2.43 11.35
C GLY A 53 -40.13 -3.57 12.34
N THR A 54 -40.17 -4.80 11.83
CA THR A 54 -40.22 -6.04 12.61
C THR A 54 -39.28 -7.08 12.02
N VAL A 55 -38.58 -7.82 12.88
CA VAL A 55 -37.75 -8.98 12.52
C VAL A 55 -38.41 -10.25 13.03
N THR A 56 -38.30 -11.35 12.29
CA THR A 56 -38.62 -12.71 12.75
C THR A 56 -37.40 -13.59 12.48
N LEU A 57 -36.93 -14.34 13.47
CA LEU A 57 -35.70 -15.15 13.42
C LEU A 57 -36.04 -16.63 13.65
N SER A 58 -35.29 -17.53 13.00
CA SER A 58 -35.29 -18.97 13.27
C SER A 58 -34.26 -19.32 14.36
N PRO A 59 -34.67 -19.74 15.57
CA PRO A 59 -33.75 -19.97 16.68
C PRO A 59 -32.78 -21.15 16.50
N GLN A 60 -32.95 -21.97 15.47
CA GLN A 60 -32.11 -23.14 15.14
C GLN A 60 -31.19 -22.91 13.95
N SER A 61 -31.34 -21.82 13.19
CA SER A 61 -30.58 -21.61 11.95
C SER A 61 -30.10 -20.18 11.70
N GLY A 62 -30.45 -19.21 12.55
CA GLY A 62 -30.05 -17.81 12.40
C GLY A 62 -30.68 -17.07 11.21
N ALA A 63 -31.47 -17.76 10.37
CA ALA A 63 -32.18 -17.15 9.24
C ALA A 63 -33.30 -16.22 9.74
N PHE A 64 -33.44 -15.05 9.10
CA PHE A 64 -34.43 -14.03 9.50
C PHE A 64 -35.21 -13.42 8.32
N ASP A 65 -36.44 -13.00 8.60
CA ASP A 65 -37.24 -12.12 7.77
C ASP A 65 -37.29 -10.71 8.41
N TYR A 66 -37.10 -9.66 7.61
CA TYR A 66 -37.30 -8.26 8.02
C TYR A 66 -38.43 -7.60 7.23
N THR A 67 -39.36 -6.95 7.93
CA THR A 67 -40.46 -6.17 7.35
C THR A 67 -40.40 -4.71 7.84
N PRO A 68 -40.10 -3.73 6.98
CA PRO A 68 -40.13 -2.31 7.34
C PRO A 68 -41.57 -1.82 7.56
N ARG A 69 -41.78 -0.85 8.47
CA ARG A 69 -43.14 -0.38 8.81
C ARG A 69 -43.83 0.37 7.67
N GLN A 70 -43.07 1.15 6.90
CA GLN A 70 -43.56 1.83 5.71
C GLN A 70 -43.01 1.18 4.43
N ALA A 71 -43.92 0.81 3.52
CA ALA A 71 -43.53 0.46 2.16
C ALA A 71 -43.04 1.73 1.44
N ALA A 72 -41.90 1.64 0.75
CA ALA A 72 -41.34 2.77 0.01
C ALA A 72 -42.32 3.23 -1.09
N THR A 73 -42.81 4.46 -0.98
CA THR A 73 -43.58 5.10 -2.05
C THR A 73 -42.63 5.50 -3.19
N PRO A 74 -42.95 5.28 -4.48
CA PRO A 74 -41.97 5.42 -5.58
C PRO A 74 -41.49 6.84 -5.93
N SER A 75 -41.57 7.82 -5.02
CA SER A 75 -41.40 9.24 -5.34
C SER A 75 -40.79 10.14 -4.24
N SER A 76 -40.02 9.58 -3.31
CA SER A 76 -39.17 10.39 -2.40
C SER A 76 -37.70 10.36 -2.84
N ALA A 77 -37.15 11.52 -3.19
CA ALA A 77 -35.82 11.65 -3.79
C ALA A 77 -34.67 11.61 -2.76
N ASN A 78 -34.63 10.58 -1.90
CA ASN A 78 -33.57 10.36 -0.90
C ASN A 78 -33.48 8.87 -0.51
N SER A 79 -32.93 8.04 -1.40
CA SER A 79 -32.79 6.58 -1.19
C SER A 79 -31.91 6.20 0.01
N ASN A 80 -30.98 7.07 0.42
CA ASN A 80 -30.01 6.81 1.49
C ASN A 80 -30.56 7.11 2.92
N ALA A 81 -31.84 7.48 3.06
CA ALA A 81 -32.40 7.99 4.31
C ALA A 81 -33.13 6.94 5.18
N LEU A 82 -33.11 5.66 4.80
CA LEU A 82 -33.78 4.56 5.52
C LEU A 82 -32.84 3.35 5.72
N THR A 83 -31.77 3.56 6.48
CA THR A 83 -30.99 2.48 7.10
C THR A 83 -31.67 2.07 8.40
N ASN A 84 -31.87 0.77 8.63
CA ASN A 84 -32.31 0.27 9.93
C ASN A 84 -31.42 -0.87 10.42
N SER A 85 -31.33 -1.05 11.74
CA SER A 85 -30.40 -2.00 12.36
C SER A 85 -31.02 -2.73 13.55
N PHE A 86 -30.63 -4.00 13.70
CA PHE A 86 -30.97 -4.86 14.83
C PHE A 86 -29.77 -5.77 15.12
N SER A 87 -29.79 -6.55 16.21
CA SER A 87 -28.72 -7.49 16.50
C SER A 87 -29.23 -8.90 16.74
N VAL A 88 -28.43 -9.89 16.33
CA VAL A 88 -28.68 -11.32 16.58
C VAL A 88 -27.64 -11.83 17.56
N THR A 89 -28.06 -12.45 18.65
CA THR A 89 -27.18 -13.16 19.58
C THR A 89 -27.17 -14.65 19.25
N VAL A 90 -25.97 -15.21 19.15
CA VAL A 90 -25.70 -16.65 19.06
C VAL A 90 -25.30 -17.15 20.45
N ASN A 91 -25.82 -18.31 20.84
CA ASN A 91 -25.44 -19.04 22.06
C ASN A 91 -24.93 -20.43 21.66
N ASP A 92 -23.76 -20.82 22.16
CA ASP A 92 -23.10 -22.08 21.81
C ASP A 92 -23.68 -23.33 22.51
N GLY A 93 -24.54 -23.14 23.52
CA GLY A 93 -25.11 -24.20 24.35
C GLY A 93 -24.29 -24.50 25.61
N GLN A 94 -23.01 -24.12 25.66
CA GLN A 94 -22.09 -24.31 26.80
C GLN A 94 -21.93 -23.05 27.67
N GLY A 95 -22.53 -21.93 27.26
CA GLY A 95 -22.62 -20.69 28.04
C GLY A 95 -21.86 -19.50 27.44
N GLY A 96 -21.20 -19.69 26.29
CA GLY A 96 -20.71 -18.58 25.48
C GLY A 96 -21.85 -17.94 24.69
N THR A 97 -21.81 -16.61 24.60
CA THR A 97 -22.74 -15.83 23.76
C THR A 97 -22.00 -14.76 23.00
N SER A 98 -22.45 -14.49 21.78
CA SER A 98 -21.86 -13.48 20.89
C SER A 98 -22.95 -12.74 20.11
N THR A 99 -22.84 -11.41 20.01
CA THR A 99 -23.90 -10.55 19.44
C THR A 99 -23.42 -9.86 18.18
N VAL A 100 -24.10 -10.13 17.06
CA VAL A 100 -23.76 -9.64 15.72
C VAL A 100 -24.75 -8.54 15.31
N PRO A 101 -24.28 -7.32 14.96
CA PRO A 101 -25.14 -6.26 14.42
C PRO A 101 -25.47 -6.52 12.95
N VAL A 102 -26.75 -6.34 12.58
CA VAL A 102 -27.27 -6.51 11.23
C VAL A 102 -27.85 -5.17 10.75
N SER A 103 -27.35 -4.68 9.60
CA SER A 103 -27.82 -3.46 8.95
C SER A 103 -28.63 -3.79 7.69
N VAL A 104 -29.79 -3.16 7.52
CA VAL A 104 -30.67 -3.34 6.36
C VAL A 104 -30.92 -2.01 5.65
N THR A 105 -30.74 -2.02 4.34
CA THR A 105 -30.93 -0.86 3.43
C THR A 105 -31.92 -1.24 2.33
N ALA A 106 -32.90 -0.38 2.08
CA ALA A 106 -33.92 -0.65 1.07
C ALA A 106 -33.33 -0.73 -0.36
N GLY A 107 -33.68 -1.80 -1.09
CA GLY A 107 -33.30 -1.97 -2.51
C GLY A 107 -32.07 -2.83 -2.78
N GLN A 108 -31.39 -3.35 -1.75
CA GLN A 108 -30.35 -4.38 -1.89
C GLN A 108 -30.82 -5.71 -1.30
N THR A 109 -30.21 -6.82 -1.75
CA THR A 109 -30.36 -8.15 -1.14
C THR A 109 -29.05 -8.47 -0.42
N PRO A 110 -28.96 -8.33 0.91
CA PRO A 110 -27.75 -8.64 1.65
C PRO A 110 -27.52 -10.15 1.67
N ALA A 111 -26.30 -10.60 1.33
CA ALA A 111 -25.84 -11.94 1.68
C ALA A 111 -25.27 -11.92 3.11
N PRO A 112 -25.60 -12.89 3.97
CA PRO A 112 -24.96 -13.02 5.28
C PRO A 112 -23.53 -13.53 5.10
N THR A 113 -22.53 -12.66 5.33
CA THR A 113 -21.12 -13.05 5.45
C THR A 113 -20.86 -13.52 6.88
N THR A 114 -20.95 -14.83 7.10
CA THR A 114 -20.75 -15.43 8.43
C THR A 114 -19.26 -15.57 8.74
N ASN A 115 -18.74 -14.76 9.66
CA ASN A 115 -17.47 -15.03 10.34
C ASN A 115 -17.77 -15.71 11.67
N LEU A 116 -17.47 -17.02 11.79
CA LEU A 116 -17.50 -17.73 13.06
C LEU A 116 -16.07 -17.79 13.63
N VAL A 117 -15.79 -16.99 14.66
CA VAL A 117 -14.53 -17.02 15.40
C VAL A 117 -14.80 -17.58 16.79
N VAL A 118 -14.35 -18.81 17.06
CA VAL A 118 -14.50 -19.47 18.36
C VAL A 118 -13.31 -19.11 19.26
N ALA A 119 -13.38 -17.93 19.88
CA ALA A 119 -12.30 -17.39 20.71
C ALA A 119 -12.25 -18.07 22.10
N GLY A 120 -11.66 -19.26 22.16
CA GLY A 120 -11.32 -19.99 23.39
C GLY A 120 -9.87 -19.75 23.86
N ALA A 121 -9.57 -20.03 25.13
CA ALA A 121 -8.25 -19.75 25.70
C ALA A 121 -7.19 -20.81 25.33
N ALA A 122 -6.20 -20.41 24.52
CA ALA A 122 -4.88 -21.05 24.37
C ALA A 122 -4.81 -22.52 23.86
N THR A 123 -5.92 -23.17 23.50
CA THR A 123 -5.94 -24.60 23.11
C THR A 123 -6.73 -24.93 21.85
N THR A 124 -7.38 -23.96 21.20
CA THR A 124 -8.19 -24.17 19.98
C THR A 124 -7.43 -23.77 18.71
N GLY A 125 -7.60 -24.54 17.62
CA GLY A 125 -7.14 -24.21 16.27
C GLY A 125 -8.26 -23.62 15.41
N ASP A 126 -7.92 -23.11 14.22
CA ASP A 126 -8.82 -22.35 13.36
C ASP A 126 -9.37 -23.18 12.18
N VAL A 127 -10.67 -23.04 11.92
CA VAL A 127 -11.40 -23.70 10.84
C VAL A 127 -12.20 -22.66 10.05
N HIS A 128 -12.05 -22.65 8.73
CA HIS A 128 -12.89 -21.89 7.81
C HIS A 128 -13.89 -22.80 7.08
N VAL A 129 -15.08 -22.26 6.81
CA VAL A 129 -16.13 -22.91 6.01
C VAL A 129 -16.63 -21.91 4.97
N SER A 130 -16.64 -22.31 3.70
CA SER A 130 -17.11 -21.45 2.59
C SER A 130 -18.27 -22.11 1.84
N VAL A 131 -19.29 -21.31 1.51
CA VAL A 131 -20.51 -21.76 0.81
C VAL A 131 -20.85 -20.78 -0.32
N ASN A 132 -20.34 -21.06 -1.52
CA ASN A 132 -20.52 -20.23 -2.71
C ASN A 132 -21.28 -20.98 -3.81
N ASN A 133 -22.63 -21.00 -3.73
CA ASN A 133 -23.53 -21.57 -4.75
C ASN A 133 -23.12 -22.96 -5.31
N GLY A 134 -22.59 -23.81 -4.44
CA GLY A 134 -21.99 -25.11 -4.76
C GLY A 134 -21.82 -25.96 -3.50
N PRO A 135 -21.08 -27.08 -3.55
CA PRO A 135 -20.81 -27.89 -2.37
C PRO A 135 -20.05 -27.09 -1.30
N VAL A 136 -20.32 -27.40 -0.03
CA VAL A 136 -19.67 -26.75 1.12
C VAL A 136 -18.20 -27.14 1.17
N THR A 137 -17.31 -26.15 1.21
CA THR A 137 -15.86 -26.39 1.34
C THR A 137 -15.42 -26.09 2.76
N TYR A 138 -14.86 -27.10 3.41
CA TYR A 138 -14.29 -27.06 4.75
C TYR A 138 -12.75 -26.94 4.63
N LEU A 139 -12.12 -26.08 5.43
CA LEU A 139 -10.67 -25.85 5.45
C LEU A 139 -10.16 -25.75 6.89
N VAL A 140 -9.21 -26.61 7.27
CA VAL A 140 -8.36 -26.34 8.46
C VAL A 140 -7.41 -25.20 8.10
N VAL A 141 -7.39 -24.15 8.92
CA VAL A 141 -6.46 -23.03 8.73
C VAL A 141 -5.21 -23.24 9.58
N HIS A 142 -5.38 -23.63 10.84
CA HIS A 142 -4.28 -23.93 11.76
C HIS A 142 -4.61 -25.07 12.73
N ASP A 143 -3.63 -25.97 12.91
CA ASP A 143 -3.62 -26.95 14.00
C ASP A 143 -3.42 -26.26 15.37
N PRO A 144 -4.03 -26.77 16.46
CA PRO A 144 -3.79 -26.27 17.81
C PRO A 144 -2.32 -26.43 18.26
N ALA A 145 -1.80 -25.48 19.03
CA ALA A 145 -0.38 -25.47 19.44
C ALA A 145 0.11 -26.69 20.28
N LEU A 146 -0.80 -27.58 20.70
CA LEU A 146 -0.50 -28.83 21.39
C LEU A 146 -1.22 -30.06 20.81
N ALA A 147 -1.89 -29.96 19.64
CA ALA A 147 -2.67 -31.05 19.05
C ALA A 147 -2.74 -30.96 17.51
N THR A 148 -3.20 -32.02 16.83
CA THR A 148 -3.44 -32.02 15.37
C THR A 148 -4.92 -32.21 15.05
N VAL A 149 -5.41 -31.61 13.97
CA VAL A 149 -6.81 -31.65 13.50
C VAL A 149 -6.89 -32.19 12.07
N THR A 150 -7.69 -33.23 11.86
CA THR A 150 -7.78 -33.94 10.55
C THR A 150 -9.17 -33.79 9.93
N GLN A 151 -9.23 -33.50 8.62
CA GLN A 151 -10.48 -33.30 7.87
C GLN A 151 -11.19 -34.62 7.50
N THR A 152 -12.50 -34.66 7.67
CA THR A 152 -13.38 -35.74 7.21
C THR A 152 -14.44 -35.22 6.24
N SER A 153 -15.25 -36.12 5.65
CA SER A 153 -16.36 -35.74 4.77
C SER A 153 -17.57 -35.11 5.46
N ALA A 154 -17.52 -34.94 6.80
CA ALA A 154 -18.60 -34.38 7.60
C ALA A 154 -18.14 -33.42 8.72
N GLY A 155 -16.82 -33.30 8.98
CA GLY A 155 -16.28 -32.54 10.10
C GLY A 155 -14.77 -32.76 10.28
N TYR A 156 -14.32 -32.86 11.53
CA TYR A 156 -12.90 -32.98 11.90
C TYR A 156 -12.65 -33.82 13.16
N ASP A 157 -11.48 -34.46 13.24
CA ASP A 157 -10.96 -35.21 14.40
C ASP A 157 -9.78 -34.47 15.07
N TYR A 158 -9.48 -34.72 16.36
CA TYR A 158 -8.48 -33.97 17.19
C TYR A 158 -7.56 -34.88 18.03
N THR A 159 -6.25 -34.56 18.23
CA THR A 159 -5.29 -35.42 19.00
C THR A 159 -4.11 -34.67 19.67
N PRO A 160 -3.84 -34.77 21.01
CA PRO A 160 -2.82 -33.98 21.75
C PRO A 160 -1.34 -34.47 21.80
N THR A 161 -0.44 -33.63 22.36
CA THR A 161 1.02 -33.84 22.53
C THR A 161 1.56 -33.43 23.94
N ALA A 162 2.86 -33.63 24.23
CA ALA A 162 3.34 -33.98 25.59
C ALA A 162 4.47 -33.13 26.26
N LYS A 163 4.77 -31.89 25.85
CA LYS A 163 5.98 -31.14 26.31
C LYS A 163 5.69 -29.81 27.03
N ALA A 164 5.60 -29.79 28.38
CA ALA A 164 5.20 -28.59 29.13
C ALA A 164 5.81 -28.41 30.56
N ALA A 165 7.13 -28.19 30.72
CA ALA A 165 7.75 -27.87 32.03
C ALA A 165 9.13 -27.12 31.97
N THR A 166 9.23 -25.95 32.66
CA THR A 166 10.42 -25.13 33.08
C THR A 166 11.41 -24.62 31.99
N GLY A 167 12.36 -23.67 32.21
CA GLY A 167 12.79 -22.84 33.38
C GLY A 167 13.81 -21.72 32.99
N THR A 168 14.29 -20.86 33.92
CA THR A 168 15.01 -19.58 33.60
C THR A 168 16.15 -19.12 34.55
N THR A 169 17.04 -18.19 34.11
CA THR A 169 17.73 -17.09 34.89
C THR A 169 18.69 -16.19 34.02
N SER A 170 18.99 -14.91 34.42
CA SER A 170 19.79 -13.84 33.72
C SER A 170 20.12 -12.65 34.71
N PRO A 171 20.66 -11.41 34.42
CA PRO A 171 21.35 -10.74 33.28
C PRO A 171 22.61 -9.85 33.66
N THR A 172 23.16 -8.94 32.79
CA THR A 172 23.78 -7.57 33.10
C THR A 172 24.35 -6.77 31.88
N SER A 173 24.60 -5.43 31.98
CA SER A 173 24.81 -4.48 30.84
C SER A 173 25.63 -3.16 31.13
N VAL A 174 25.94 -2.33 30.09
CA VAL A 174 26.62 -0.98 30.14
C VAL A 174 26.12 -0.03 28.98
N ALA A 175 26.42 1.30 28.99
CA ALA A 175 25.72 2.39 28.25
C ALA A 175 26.58 3.32 27.28
N PRO A 176 25.99 4.23 26.44
CA PRO A 176 26.60 4.78 25.19
C PRO A 176 26.70 6.34 25.03
N THR A 177 26.99 6.85 23.80
CA THR A 177 26.99 8.29 23.35
C THR A 177 26.42 8.48 21.90
N LEU A 178 26.41 9.72 21.33
CA LEU A 178 25.34 10.22 20.41
C LEU A 178 25.71 10.80 19.01
N GLN A 179 24.79 10.57 18.05
CA GLN A 179 24.18 11.48 17.01
C GLN A 179 24.96 12.05 15.78
N ALA A 180 24.24 12.11 14.63
CA ALA A 180 24.48 12.97 13.44
C ALA A 180 23.15 13.25 12.67
N ALA A 181 23.15 14.08 11.61
CA ALA A 181 21.96 14.55 10.88
C ALA A 181 22.03 14.42 9.34
N ALA A 182 20.88 14.59 8.65
CA ALA A 182 20.68 14.25 7.23
C ALA A 182 21.21 15.29 6.21
N THR A 183 21.38 14.85 4.95
CA THR A 183 21.83 15.66 3.79
C THR A 183 21.06 15.29 2.51
N THR A 184 21.04 16.17 1.51
CA THR A 184 20.41 15.94 0.20
C THR A 184 21.44 15.72 -0.91
N ALA A 185 21.13 14.83 -1.86
CA ALA A 185 21.93 14.64 -3.07
C ALA A 185 21.35 15.47 -4.24
N ALA A 186 22.21 16.19 -4.97
CA ALA A 186 21.78 17.01 -6.10
C ALA A 186 22.06 16.30 -7.43
N VAL A 187 21.03 16.12 -8.25
CA VAL A 187 21.18 15.76 -9.68
C VAL A 187 21.69 17.00 -10.42
N PRO A 188 22.76 16.90 -11.25
CA PRO A 188 23.28 18.06 -11.97
C PRO A 188 22.33 18.50 -13.09
N ASN A 189 22.14 19.82 -13.23
CA ASN A 189 21.44 20.41 -14.37
C ASN A 189 22.18 20.14 -15.68
N LEU A 190 21.44 19.88 -16.76
CA LEU A 190 22.00 19.81 -18.11
C LEU A 190 22.07 21.21 -18.72
N VAL A 191 23.24 21.60 -19.24
CA VAL A 191 23.44 22.87 -19.95
C VAL A 191 23.65 22.61 -21.43
N ILE A 192 22.82 23.23 -22.27
CA ILE A 192 22.90 23.20 -23.74
C ILE A 192 23.46 24.55 -24.20
N GLN A 193 24.57 24.53 -24.94
CA GLN A 193 25.14 25.73 -25.59
C GLN A 193 24.31 26.04 -26.85
N ALA A 194 23.75 27.24 -26.96
CA ALA A 194 22.79 27.55 -28.02
C ALA A 194 23.42 27.55 -29.43
N GLU A 195 24.71 27.86 -29.55
CA GLU A 195 25.46 27.80 -30.81
C GLU A 195 25.72 26.37 -31.34
N SER A 196 25.34 25.35 -30.56
CA SER A 196 25.34 23.94 -31.00
C SER A 196 24.01 23.47 -31.61
N MET A 197 22.94 24.28 -31.50
CA MET A 197 21.60 23.92 -31.97
C MET A 197 21.46 24.05 -33.50
N ALA A 198 20.66 23.19 -34.12
CA ALA A 198 20.34 23.28 -35.54
C ALA A 198 19.35 24.43 -35.78
N VAL A 199 19.62 25.29 -36.78
CA VAL A 199 18.79 26.46 -37.08
C VAL A 199 17.96 26.23 -38.35
N ALA A 200 16.65 26.48 -38.27
CA ALA A 200 15.68 26.32 -39.35
C ALA A 200 14.91 27.64 -39.60
N PRO A 201 14.98 28.24 -40.81
CA PRO A 201 15.91 27.92 -41.90
C PRO A 201 17.33 28.33 -41.53
N ALA A 202 18.35 27.62 -42.04
CA ALA A 202 19.76 27.85 -41.64
C ALA A 202 20.26 29.29 -41.80
N LYS A 203 19.69 30.06 -42.76
CA LYS A 203 19.99 31.48 -42.97
C LYS A 203 19.44 32.43 -41.88
N ALA A 204 18.59 31.95 -40.98
CA ALA A 204 17.94 32.78 -39.96
C ALA A 204 18.82 33.05 -38.74
N GLY A 205 19.95 32.35 -38.59
CA GLY A 205 20.86 32.54 -37.46
C GLY A 205 22.31 32.20 -37.76
N SER A 206 23.20 32.60 -36.85
CA SER A 206 24.64 32.36 -36.95
C SER A 206 25.32 32.40 -35.58
N ILE A 207 26.56 31.89 -35.50
CA ILE A 207 27.36 31.97 -34.28
C ILE A 207 27.78 33.43 -34.04
N TYR A 208 27.40 33.97 -32.89
CA TYR A 208 27.77 35.28 -32.40
C TYR A 208 28.92 35.14 -31.38
N SER A 209 30.06 35.80 -31.64
CA SER A 209 31.18 35.85 -30.69
C SER A 209 30.99 36.99 -29.71
N ASP A 210 31.00 36.69 -28.42
CA ASP A 210 30.78 37.63 -27.33
C ASP A 210 31.47 37.12 -26.07
N SER A 211 32.50 37.82 -25.60
CA SER A 211 33.30 37.41 -24.42
C SER A 211 32.53 37.47 -23.08
N THR A 212 31.26 37.90 -23.09
CA THR A 212 30.36 37.90 -21.93
C THR A 212 29.36 36.73 -21.92
N ALA A 213 29.36 35.90 -22.97
CA ALA A 213 28.55 34.68 -23.08
C ALA A 213 29.33 33.43 -22.64
N SER A 214 28.64 32.32 -22.42
CA SER A 214 29.23 31.00 -22.14
C SER A 214 30.23 30.61 -23.22
N GLY A 215 31.43 30.17 -22.83
CA GLY A 215 32.51 29.83 -23.78
C GLY A 215 32.96 30.97 -24.72
N GLY A 216 32.52 32.21 -24.49
CA GLY A 216 32.76 33.36 -25.37
C GLY A 216 31.91 33.37 -26.65
N LYS A 217 30.84 32.57 -26.71
CA LYS A 217 29.99 32.39 -27.90
C LYS A 217 28.51 32.30 -27.53
N ALA A 218 27.67 32.52 -28.53
CA ALA A 218 26.22 32.43 -28.44
C ALA A 218 25.64 32.18 -29.84
N LEU A 219 24.36 31.83 -29.91
CA LEU A 219 23.56 31.91 -31.13
C LEU A 219 22.95 33.32 -31.26
N VAL A 220 22.91 33.87 -32.47
CA VAL A 220 22.00 34.96 -32.82
C VAL A 220 21.03 34.49 -33.91
N LEU A 221 19.73 34.77 -33.72
CA LEU A 221 18.70 34.68 -34.74
C LEU A 221 18.41 36.10 -35.25
N THR A 222 18.65 36.34 -36.54
CA THR A 222 18.52 37.65 -37.21
C THR A 222 17.41 37.70 -38.26
N SER A 223 16.48 36.74 -38.19
CA SER A 223 15.17 36.78 -38.83
C SER A 223 14.31 35.66 -38.23
N ASN A 224 13.02 35.59 -38.61
CA ASN A 224 12.12 34.54 -38.10
C ASN A 224 12.68 33.13 -38.39
N GLY A 225 12.83 32.34 -37.33
CA GLY A 225 13.41 31.00 -37.39
C GLY A 225 13.51 30.34 -36.02
N THR A 226 13.82 29.04 -36.03
CA THR A 226 13.86 28.19 -34.83
C THR A 226 15.22 27.53 -34.70
N ALA A 227 15.80 27.61 -33.50
CA ALA A 227 16.91 26.77 -33.07
C ALA A 227 16.35 25.53 -32.37
N SER A 228 16.78 24.32 -32.73
CA SER A 228 16.36 23.08 -32.09
C SER A 228 17.50 22.11 -31.84
N THR A 229 17.36 21.26 -30.82
CA THR A 229 18.21 20.08 -30.61
C THR A 229 17.41 18.97 -29.94
N THR A 230 17.81 17.72 -30.18
CA THR A 230 17.25 16.53 -29.53
C THR A 230 18.31 15.97 -28.58
N VAL A 231 17.99 15.88 -27.30
CA VAL A 231 18.96 15.57 -26.24
C VAL A 231 18.30 14.79 -25.10
N THR A 232 19.08 13.95 -24.42
CA THR A 232 18.63 13.29 -23.19
C THR A 232 18.64 14.29 -22.04
N VAL A 233 17.46 14.66 -21.52
CA VAL A 233 17.30 15.49 -20.31
C VAL A 233 17.05 14.60 -19.09
N PRO A 234 17.42 15.05 -17.87
CA PRO A 234 16.91 14.44 -16.63
C PRO A 234 15.41 14.76 -16.46
N ASP A 235 14.77 14.15 -15.46
CA ASP A 235 13.50 14.68 -14.94
C ASP A 235 13.68 16.18 -14.69
N SER A 236 12.81 17.03 -15.24
CA SER A 236 13.05 18.47 -15.33
C SER A 236 11.81 19.29 -14.97
N THR A 237 11.99 20.27 -14.07
CA THR A 237 10.95 21.18 -13.56
C THR A 237 10.95 22.54 -14.26
N GLY A 238 11.97 22.84 -15.07
CA GLY A 238 12.07 24.09 -15.79
C GLY A 238 13.18 24.10 -16.83
N LEU A 239 13.06 25.03 -17.78
CA LEU A 239 14.18 25.49 -18.61
C LEU A 239 14.58 26.90 -18.15
N VAL A 240 15.87 27.17 -18.05
CA VAL A 240 16.40 28.53 -17.89
C VAL A 240 17.12 28.89 -19.18
N ILE A 241 16.56 29.84 -19.93
CA ILE A 241 17.09 30.28 -21.21
C ILE A 241 17.84 31.59 -20.99
N ARG A 242 19.16 31.58 -21.17
CA ARG A 242 19.99 32.77 -21.05
C ARG A 242 20.00 33.51 -22.38
N ALA A 243 19.39 34.70 -22.40
CA ALA A 243 19.13 35.44 -23.63
C ALA A 243 19.29 36.96 -23.49
N LYS A 244 19.38 37.64 -24.63
CA LYS A 244 19.22 39.10 -24.75
C LYS A 244 18.67 39.47 -26.13
N GLY A 245 18.10 40.65 -26.25
CA GLY A 245 17.44 41.11 -27.48
C GLY A 245 18.00 42.43 -28.00
N ASP A 246 18.28 42.49 -29.29
CA ASP A 246 18.44 43.77 -29.99
C ASP A 246 17.04 44.38 -30.17
N GLN A 247 16.85 45.62 -29.72
CA GLN A 247 15.52 46.23 -29.59
C GLN A 247 15.20 47.16 -30.78
N TYR A 248 14.12 46.88 -31.51
CA TYR A 248 13.59 47.81 -32.52
C TYR A 248 12.07 47.77 -32.57
N LYS A 249 11.42 48.93 -32.31
CA LYS A 249 9.95 49.08 -32.15
C LYS A 249 9.32 48.02 -31.22
N GLY A 250 10.01 47.67 -30.13
CA GLY A 250 9.66 46.57 -29.24
C GLY A 250 10.65 45.40 -29.29
N ALA A 251 10.48 44.48 -28.35
CA ALA A 251 11.42 43.38 -28.10
C ALA A 251 11.26 42.20 -29.07
N PRO A 252 12.33 41.41 -29.30
CA PRO A 252 12.21 40.09 -29.88
C PRO A 252 11.34 39.17 -29.01
N SER A 253 10.48 38.40 -29.67
CA SER A 253 9.60 37.42 -29.06
C SER A 253 10.21 36.04 -29.23
N MET A 254 10.47 35.40 -28.08
CA MET A 254 11.09 34.09 -27.94
C MET A 254 10.01 33.08 -27.53
N THR A 255 9.62 32.20 -28.44
CA THR A 255 8.75 31.05 -28.14
C THR A 255 9.61 29.86 -27.77
N VAL A 256 9.35 29.27 -26.60
CA VAL A 256 10.05 28.08 -26.08
C VAL A 256 9.12 26.88 -26.25
N SER A 257 9.64 25.78 -26.80
CA SER A 257 8.90 24.55 -27.07
C SER A 257 9.67 23.31 -26.65
N VAL A 258 8.94 22.27 -26.24
CA VAL A 258 9.45 20.91 -25.99
C VAL A 258 8.61 19.93 -26.80
N ASP A 259 9.25 19.05 -27.55
CA ASP A 259 8.64 18.06 -28.46
C ASP A 259 7.62 18.68 -29.44
N GLY A 260 7.95 19.87 -29.94
CA GLY A 260 7.09 20.67 -30.84
C GLY A 260 5.95 21.41 -30.14
N LYS A 261 5.61 21.10 -28.88
CA LYS A 261 4.61 21.81 -28.10
C LYS A 261 5.20 23.09 -27.50
N ALA A 262 4.62 24.24 -27.83
CA ALA A 262 4.98 25.51 -27.18
C ALA A 262 4.62 25.48 -25.69
N VAL A 263 5.59 25.82 -24.84
CA VAL A 263 5.44 25.87 -23.37
C VAL A 263 5.46 27.31 -22.83
N SER A 264 6.08 28.26 -23.54
CA SER A 264 6.05 29.68 -23.19
C SER A 264 6.32 30.58 -24.40
N THR A 265 5.97 31.86 -24.32
CA THR A 265 6.40 32.90 -25.27
C THR A 265 6.69 34.18 -24.51
N ILE A 266 7.92 34.70 -24.66
CA ILE A 266 8.51 35.74 -23.82
C ILE A 266 8.96 36.92 -24.69
N ALA A 267 8.73 38.15 -24.23
CA ALA A 267 9.33 39.34 -24.82
C ALA A 267 10.71 39.58 -24.19
N VAL A 268 11.79 39.34 -24.94
CA VAL A 268 13.17 39.45 -24.47
C VAL A 268 13.62 40.92 -24.55
N SER A 269 13.15 41.71 -23.59
CA SER A 269 13.39 43.16 -23.48
C SER A 269 14.77 43.53 -22.93
N ALA A 270 15.50 42.58 -22.34
CA ALA A 270 16.84 42.82 -21.80
C ALA A 270 17.87 42.93 -22.93
N THR A 271 18.71 43.96 -22.87
CA THR A 271 19.84 44.18 -23.80
C THR A 271 21.16 43.56 -23.29
N THR A 272 21.17 43.03 -22.08
CA THR A 272 22.25 42.29 -21.43
C THR A 272 21.83 40.85 -21.18
N TRP A 273 22.79 39.92 -21.13
CA TRP A 273 22.52 38.50 -20.88
C TRP A 273 21.72 38.30 -19.59
N THR A 274 20.51 37.77 -19.74
CA THR A 274 19.52 37.63 -18.67
C THR A 274 18.92 36.24 -18.73
N ASP A 275 18.71 35.64 -17.57
CA ASP A 275 18.22 34.27 -17.44
C ASP A 275 16.68 34.26 -17.35
N TYR A 276 16.03 33.59 -18.30
CA TYR A 276 14.57 33.50 -18.42
C TYR A 276 14.07 32.10 -18.04
N SER A 277 13.48 31.99 -16.85
CA SER A 277 12.91 30.72 -16.35
C SER A 277 11.54 30.42 -16.98
N VAL A 278 11.39 29.20 -17.50
CA VAL A 278 10.16 28.63 -18.06
C VAL A 278 9.85 27.33 -17.31
N PRO A 279 8.81 27.30 -16.44
CA PRO A 279 8.38 26.07 -15.78
C PRO A 279 7.92 25.03 -16.80
N ILE A 280 8.36 23.78 -16.64
CA ILE A 280 7.90 22.63 -17.43
C ILE A 280 7.73 21.41 -16.51
N GLY A 281 7.11 20.35 -17.04
CA GLY A 281 7.16 19.02 -16.44
C GLY A 281 7.48 18.00 -17.53
N THR A 282 8.72 17.53 -17.56
CA THR A 282 9.17 16.43 -18.43
C THR A 282 9.88 15.38 -17.60
N ALA A 283 9.59 14.12 -17.88
CA ALA A 283 10.32 12.99 -17.33
C ALA A 283 11.75 12.90 -17.91
N ALA A 284 12.61 12.12 -17.27
CA ALA A 284 13.91 11.76 -17.82
C ALA A 284 13.75 11.00 -19.15
N GLY A 285 14.41 11.48 -20.20
CA GLY A 285 14.20 10.93 -21.55
C GLY A 285 14.87 11.73 -22.65
N THR A 286 14.75 11.24 -23.89
CA THR A 286 15.20 11.99 -25.09
C THR A 286 14.10 12.93 -25.55
N HIS A 287 14.32 14.23 -25.42
CA HIS A 287 13.36 15.29 -25.74
C HIS A 287 13.93 16.27 -26.76
N THR A 288 13.07 16.90 -27.56
CA THR A 288 13.45 17.90 -28.55
C THR A 288 13.14 19.31 -28.02
N VAL A 289 14.15 20.02 -27.57
CA VAL A 289 14.05 21.40 -27.06
C VAL A 289 14.22 22.37 -28.23
N SER A 290 13.33 23.36 -28.34
CA SER A 290 13.33 24.34 -29.43
C SER A 290 13.07 25.77 -28.94
N ILE A 291 13.82 26.73 -29.48
CA ILE A 291 13.68 28.17 -29.23
C ILE A 291 13.42 28.88 -30.57
N ALA A 292 12.27 29.51 -30.73
CA ALA A 292 11.88 30.22 -31.95
C ALA A 292 11.86 31.74 -31.76
N PHE A 293 12.46 32.46 -32.69
CA PHE A 293 12.29 33.90 -32.85
C PHE A 293 11.15 34.16 -33.85
N THR A 294 10.09 34.84 -33.42
CA THR A 294 8.78 34.83 -34.12
C THR A 294 8.30 36.19 -34.65
N ASN A 295 8.94 37.29 -34.27
CA ASN A 295 8.50 38.65 -34.61
C ASN A 295 9.62 39.55 -35.17
N ASP A 296 10.47 39.03 -36.06
CA ASP A 296 11.47 39.80 -36.82
C ASP A 296 10.93 41.13 -37.37
N LEU A 297 11.79 42.16 -37.34
CA LEU A 297 11.52 43.46 -37.94
C LEU A 297 12.82 44.18 -38.32
N TYR A 298 13.37 43.87 -39.48
CA TYR A 298 14.49 44.61 -40.07
C TYR A 298 14.04 45.89 -40.82
N ALA A 299 14.77 46.99 -40.63
CA ALA A 299 14.68 48.20 -41.46
C ALA A 299 16.05 48.78 -41.85
N SER A 300 17.07 48.65 -41.00
CA SER A 300 18.48 48.88 -41.32
C SER A 300 19.37 48.25 -40.24
N ARG A 301 20.70 48.18 -40.43
CA ARG A 301 21.66 47.66 -39.41
C ARG A 301 21.60 48.33 -38.02
N SER A 302 20.97 49.50 -37.89
CA SER A 302 20.75 50.20 -36.61
C SER A 302 19.27 50.28 -36.20
N LYS A 303 18.42 49.54 -36.92
CA LYS A 303 16.96 49.47 -36.80
C LYS A 303 16.55 48.04 -37.13
N ASP A 304 16.94 47.15 -36.24
CA ASP A 304 16.96 45.71 -36.41
C ASP A 304 16.55 45.04 -35.10
N ARG A 305 15.90 43.88 -35.17
CA ARG A 305 15.39 43.15 -34.01
C ARG A 305 15.92 41.72 -34.09
N ASN A 306 16.81 41.37 -33.18
CA ASN A 306 17.50 40.09 -33.16
C ASN A 306 17.37 39.42 -31.80
N LEU A 307 17.13 38.11 -31.77
CA LEU A 307 17.19 37.32 -30.54
C LEU A 307 18.59 36.71 -30.40
N ARG A 308 19.24 36.91 -29.26
CA ARG A 308 20.54 36.31 -28.92
C ARG A 308 20.34 35.33 -27.77
N ILE A 309 20.86 34.12 -27.90
CA ILE A 309 20.69 33.00 -26.97
C ILE A 309 22.08 32.46 -26.64
N ASP A 310 22.39 32.34 -25.35
CA ASP A 310 23.68 31.89 -24.81
C ASP A 310 23.57 30.40 -24.44
N THR A 311 22.76 30.10 -23.41
CA THR A 311 22.50 28.73 -22.94
C THR A 311 21.02 28.42 -22.79
N ILE A 312 20.68 27.13 -22.85
CA ILE A 312 19.44 26.57 -22.35
C ILE A 312 19.81 25.54 -21.27
N THR A 313 19.47 25.82 -20.02
CA THR A 313 19.71 24.91 -18.90
C THR A 313 18.41 24.18 -18.56
N ALA A 314 18.40 22.85 -18.66
CA ALA A 314 17.34 22.04 -18.08
C ALA A 314 17.58 21.93 -16.57
N VAL A 315 16.66 22.50 -15.79
CA VAL A 315 16.67 22.45 -14.33
C VAL A 315 16.18 21.08 -13.91
N ALA A 316 17.09 20.26 -13.40
CA ALA A 316 16.76 18.94 -12.90
C ALA A 316 15.71 19.06 -11.79
N ALA A 317 14.72 18.17 -11.82
CA ALA A 317 13.90 17.90 -10.66
C ALA A 317 14.84 17.48 -9.53
N THR A 318 14.76 18.16 -8.39
CA THR A 318 15.30 17.60 -7.16
C THR A 318 14.46 16.37 -6.84
N THR A 319 14.92 15.18 -7.22
CA THR A 319 14.42 13.95 -6.64
C THR A 319 14.53 14.14 -5.13
N PRO A 320 13.42 14.10 -4.36
CA PRO A 320 13.52 14.03 -2.93
C PRO A 320 14.12 12.66 -2.63
N THR A 321 15.44 12.59 -2.45
CA THR A 321 16.11 11.46 -1.81
C THR A 321 15.71 11.46 -0.34
N GLN A 322 14.45 11.14 -0.09
CA GLN A 322 14.05 10.40 1.09
C GLN A 322 14.67 9.01 0.93
N THR A 323 15.99 8.93 1.10
CA THR A 323 16.59 7.74 1.72
C THR A 323 15.73 7.44 2.93
N SER A 324 15.26 6.20 3.09
CA SER A 324 14.58 5.83 4.33
C SER A 324 15.47 6.29 5.49
N SER A 325 14.89 7.00 6.45
CA SER A 325 15.64 7.60 7.57
C SER A 325 16.27 6.56 8.49
N TYR A 326 16.00 5.29 8.20
CA TYR A 326 16.44 4.09 8.90
C TYR A 326 17.04 3.12 7.86
N PHE A 327 18.00 2.33 8.31
CA PHE A 327 18.74 1.35 7.52
C PHE A 327 19.52 1.91 6.30
N PRO A 328 20.29 3.02 6.42
CA PRO A 328 21.06 3.60 5.33
C PRO A 328 22.13 2.66 4.74
N ALA A 329 22.55 1.60 5.46
CA ALA A 329 23.45 0.57 4.93
C ALA A 329 22.71 -0.61 4.26
N ALA A 330 21.39 -0.56 4.13
CA ALA A 330 20.57 -1.56 3.46
C ALA A 330 20.58 -1.34 1.93
N ASP A 331 21.71 -1.65 1.29
CA ASP A 331 21.89 -1.57 -0.17
C ASP A 331 20.83 -2.41 -0.93
N TRP A 332 20.32 -3.49 -0.32
CA TRP A 332 19.23 -4.29 -0.89
C TRP A 332 17.88 -3.53 -0.92
N LEU A 333 17.62 -2.71 0.11
CA LEU A 333 16.37 -1.98 0.31
C LEU A 333 16.36 -0.64 -0.43
N ASN A 334 17.39 0.18 -0.19
CA ASN A 334 17.43 1.60 -0.57
C ASN A 334 18.06 1.88 -1.94
N LYS A 335 18.53 0.85 -2.66
CA LYS A 335 19.18 0.99 -3.97
C LYS A 335 18.23 0.59 -5.10
N PRO A 336 18.09 1.42 -6.15
CA PRO A 336 17.42 1.03 -7.38
C PRO A 336 18.06 -0.20 -8.01
N ILE A 337 17.24 -1.01 -8.69
CA ILE A 337 17.69 -2.21 -9.38
C ILE A 337 18.52 -1.80 -10.60
N ALA A 338 19.71 -2.41 -10.75
CA ALA A 338 20.57 -2.16 -11.91
C ALA A 338 19.87 -2.57 -13.21
N SER A 339 20.00 -1.77 -14.27
CA SER A 339 19.35 -2.03 -15.57
C SER A 339 19.76 -3.37 -16.18
N ASN A 340 20.98 -3.84 -15.89
CA ASN A 340 21.52 -5.13 -16.29
C ASN A 340 21.36 -6.25 -15.24
N ALA A 341 20.48 -6.09 -14.23
CA ALA A 341 20.27 -7.11 -13.21
C ALA A 341 19.88 -8.47 -13.81
N ALA A 342 20.56 -9.52 -13.37
CA ALA A 342 20.36 -10.88 -13.85
C ALA A 342 19.01 -11.44 -13.39
N THR A 343 18.39 -12.26 -14.23
CA THR A 343 17.12 -12.93 -13.95
C THR A 343 17.38 -14.33 -13.39
N ALA A 344 16.65 -14.74 -12.35
CA ALA A 344 16.81 -16.05 -11.73
C ALA A 344 16.39 -17.19 -12.68
N ALA A 345 17.06 -18.34 -12.58
CA ALA A 345 16.78 -19.50 -13.44
C ALA A 345 15.31 -19.96 -13.40
N ASN A 346 14.68 -19.90 -12.22
CA ASN A 346 13.28 -20.28 -12.02
C ASN A 346 12.29 -19.11 -12.22
N SER A 347 12.75 -17.93 -12.69
CA SER A 347 11.90 -16.73 -12.78
C SER A 347 10.60 -16.96 -13.55
N ALA A 348 10.63 -17.64 -14.69
CA ALA A 348 9.42 -17.90 -15.48
C ALA A 348 8.41 -18.78 -14.72
N THR A 349 8.90 -19.77 -13.95
CA THR A 349 8.10 -20.65 -13.10
C THR A 349 7.46 -19.87 -11.96
N TRP A 350 8.26 -19.09 -11.22
CA TRP A 350 7.76 -18.30 -10.09
C TRP A 350 6.82 -17.17 -10.54
N VAL A 351 7.10 -16.46 -11.62
CA VAL A 351 6.17 -15.46 -12.19
C VAL A 351 4.86 -16.12 -12.62
N GLY A 352 4.91 -17.31 -13.25
CA GLY A 352 3.72 -18.07 -13.62
C GLY A 352 2.87 -18.51 -12.41
N TYR A 353 3.47 -18.69 -11.23
CA TYR A 353 2.74 -18.91 -9.97
C TYR A 353 2.22 -17.59 -9.38
N LEU A 354 3.06 -16.55 -9.32
CA LEU A 354 2.73 -15.25 -8.75
C LEU A 354 1.59 -14.57 -9.54
N SER A 355 1.53 -14.71 -10.86
CA SER A 355 0.50 -14.12 -11.72
C SER A 355 -0.59 -15.10 -12.16
N ALA A 356 -0.81 -16.20 -11.42
CA ALA A 356 -1.82 -17.18 -11.80
C ALA A 356 -3.25 -16.59 -11.68
N PRO A 357 -4.19 -16.89 -12.60
CA PRO A 357 -5.54 -16.34 -12.55
C PRO A 357 -6.28 -16.67 -11.24
N GLY A 358 -6.98 -15.68 -10.68
CA GLY A 358 -7.74 -15.83 -9.42
C GLY A 358 -6.88 -15.83 -8.15
N GLN A 359 -5.58 -15.61 -8.27
CA GLN A 359 -4.72 -15.26 -7.13
C GLN A 359 -4.87 -13.78 -6.77
N GLN A 360 -4.55 -13.42 -5.51
CA GLN A 360 -4.73 -12.07 -4.98
C GLN A 360 -3.37 -11.39 -4.68
N HIS A 361 -3.31 -10.09 -4.94
CA HIS A 361 -2.14 -9.22 -4.82
C HIS A 361 -2.47 -8.04 -3.90
N ILE A 362 -2.59 -8.35 -2.61
CA ILE A 362 -3.29 -7.51 -1.64
C ILE A 362 -2.39 -6.49 -0.95
N ALA A 363 -2.98 -5.36 -0.56
CA ALA A 363 -2.41 -4.42 0.39
C ALA A 363 -2.90 -4.73 1.82
N ASP A 364 -2.00 -5.11 2.72
CA ASP A 364 -2.29 -5.31 4.14
C ASP A 364 -2.25 -3.96 4.87
N LEU A 365 -3.43 -3.39 5.14
CA LEU A 365 -3.63 -2.01 5.57
C LEU A 365 -4.20 -1.89 7.00
N TYR A 366 -4.74 -2.98 7.54
CA TYR A 366 -5.34 -3.00 8.88
C TYR A 366 -5.03 -4.26 9.69
N ASN A 367 -5.52 -5.44 9.28
CA ASN A 367 -5.43 -6.66 10.09
C ASN A 367 -4.00 -7.22 10.17
N TYR A 368 -3.32 -7.33 9.03
CA TYR A 368 -1.92 -7.80 8.90
C TYR A 368 -0.95 -6.68 8.46
N GLY A 369 -1.40 -5.43 8.48
CA GLY A 369 -0.53 -4.26 8.37
C GLY A 369 0.38 -4.12 9.60
N VAL A 370 1.19 -3.07 9.65
CA VAL A 370 2.17 -2.84 10.73
C VAL A 370 1.89 -1.53 11.45
N THR A 371 1.66 -1.55 12.77
CA THR A 371 1.62 -0.31 13.54
C THR A 371 3.04 0.22 13.74
N ILE A 372 3.34 1.39 13.16
CA ILE A 372 4.64 2.03 13.29
C ILE A 372 4.60 3.06 14.43
N VAL A 373 5.58 2.99 15.33
CA VAL A 373 5.90 4.06 16.28
C VAL A 373 7.15 4.78 15.75
N PRO A 374 7.02 5.90 15.03
CA PRO A 374 8.15 6.63 14.47
C PRO A 374 8.92 7.35 15.57
N ALA A 375 10.18 7.71 15.30
CA ALA A 375 11.03 8.43 16.25
C ALA A 375 10.43 9.76 16.73
N SER A 376 9.58 10.41 15.91
CA SER A 376 8.85 11.63 16.25
C SER A 376 7.74 11.43 17.29
N ALA A 377 7.28 10.20 17.54
CA ALA A 377 6.35 9.84 18.60
C ALA A 377 7.06 9.44 19.91
N VAL A 378 8.39 9.30 19.89
CA VAL A 378 9.21 8.99 21.07
C VAL A 378 9.77 10.28 21.66
N THR A 379 9.50 10.49 22.95
CA THR A 379 9.92 11.67 23.71
C THR A 379 10.53 11.23 25.05
N ALA A 380 11.17 12.16 25.77
CA ALA A 380 11.72 11.89 27.10
C ALA A 380 10.67 11.49 28.16
N SER A 381 9.36 11.65 27.89
CA SER A 381 8.25 11.21 28.74
C SER A 381 7.48 10.00 28.18
N THR A 382 7.88 9.45 27.03
CA THR A 382 7.30 8.21 26.49
C THR A 382 7.68 7.05 27.40
N PRO A 383 6.71 6.27 27.94
CA PRO A 383 7.02 5.14 28.81
C PRO A 383 7.87 4.10 28.08
N ARG A 384 8.85 3.54 28.79
CA ARG A 384 9.65 2.43 28.29
C ARG A 384 9.26 1.15 29.00
N TYR A 385 9.00 0.10 28.24
CA TYR A 385 8.53 -1.19 28.73
C TYR A 385 9.59 -2.25 28.56
N ASP A 386 9.75 -3.10 29.58
CA ASP A 386 10.29 -4.44 29.40
C ASP A 386 9.19 -5.27 28.69
N VAL A 387 9.51 -5.88 27.54
CA VAL A 387 8.51 -6.52 26.66
C VAL A 387 8.65 -8.02 26.76
N ALA A 388 7.80 -8.65 27.58
CA ALA A 388 7.90 -10.07 27.87
C ALA A 388 7.63 -10.94 26.62
N MET A 389 8.62 -11.71 26.17
CA MET A 389 8.45 -12.68 25.09
C MET A 389 7.84 -13.98 25.61
N SER A 390 6.86 -14.52 24.88
CA SER A 390 6.15 -15.74 25.28
C SER A 390 6.63 -17.02 24.57
N GLN A 391 7.32 -16.93 23.43
CA GLN A 391 7.87 -18.11 22.75
C GLN A 391 9.26 -18.49 23.28
N PRO A 392 9.55 -19.77 23.58
CA PRO A 392 10.83 -20.22 24.10
C PRO A 392 11.87 -20.49 22.98
N TRP A 393 12.00 -19.55 22.03
CA TRP A 393 12.80 -19.75 20.81
C TRP A 393 14.28 -19.40 20.95
N GLY A 394 14.71 -18.85 22.09
CA GLY A 394 16.10 -18.52 22.38
C GLY A 394 16.24 -17.71 23.66
N ALA A 395 17.36 -16.98 23.78
CA ALA A 395 17.45 -15.86 24.71
C ALA A 395 16.53 -14.72 24.27
N ASP A 396 16.12 -13.88 25.21
CA ASP A 396 15.28 -12.71 24.93
C ASP A 396 15.93 -11.81 23.84
N PRO A 397 15.25 -11.52 22.71
CA PRO A 397 15.76 -10.67 21.64
C PRO A 397 16.17 -9.27 22.10
N PHE A 398 15.47 -8.71 23.08
CA PHE A 398 15.68 -7.36 23.59
C PHE A 398 16.64 -7.34 24.78
N GLY A 399 16.72 -8.44 25.54
CA GLY A 399 17.75 -8.69 26.54
C GLY A 399 17.63 -7.80 27.78
N SER A 400 18.29 -6.64 27.77
CA SER A 400 18.11 -5.59 28.79
C SER A 400 17.63 -4.26 28.22
N ASN A 401 17.18 -4.24 26.97
CA ASN A 401 16.63 -3.05 26.32
C ASN A 401 15.14 -2.92 26.61
N THR A 402 14.72 -1.77 27.11
CA THR A 402 13.29 -1.42 27.21
C THR A 402 12.82 -0.70 25.96
N VAL A 403 11.60 -0.94 25.49
CA VAL A 403 11.06 -0.37 24.25
C VAL A 403 10.18 0.86 24.57
N PRO A 404 10.39 2.03 23.92
CA PRO A 404 9.60 3.23 24.18
C PRO A 404 8.26 3.20 23.43
N ILE A 405 7.19 2.75 24.10
CA ILE A 405 5.88 2.60 23.47
C ILE A 405 4.92 3.70 24.00
N PRO A 406 4.41 4.59 23.14
CA PRO A 406 3.40 5.58 23.53
C PRO A 406 2.15 4.95 24.15
N LYS A 407 1.56 5.65 25.13
CA LYS A 407 0.28 5.23 25.70
C LYS A 407 -0.81 5.32 24.64
N GLY A 408 -1.53 4.23 24.42
CA GLY A 408 -2.55 4.15 23.37
C GLY A 408 -2.03 3.72 22.00
N THR A 409 -0.78 3.27 21.86
CA THR A 409 -0.37 2.47 20.69
C THR A 409 -1.23 1.21 20.63
N VAL A 410 -1.88 0.97 19.47
CA VAL A 410 -2.77 -0.18 19.23
C VAL A 410 -2.09 -1.10 18.20
N PRO A 411 -1.90 -2.40 18.49
CA PRO A 411 -1.44 -3.36 17.49
C PRO A 411 -2.48 -3.56 16.36
N PRO A 412 -2.07 -4.03 15.18
CA PRO A 412 -2.97 -4.64 14.20
C PRO A 412 -3.83 -5.73 14.87
N PRO A 413 -5.13 -5.85 14.57
CA PRO A 413 -6.03 -6.80 15.25
C PRO A 413 -6.01 -8.22 14.67
N GLY A 414 -5.35 -8.45 13.53
CA GLY A 414 -5.03 -9.81 13.07
C GLY A 414 -4.09 -10.49 14.06
N PHE A 415 -4.03 -11.83 14.04
CA PHE A 415 -3.26 -12.61 15.03
C PHE A 415 -1.78 -12.20 15.12
N ASP A 416 -1.24 -11.64 14.04
CA ASP A 416 0.16 -11.27 13.86
C ASP A 416 0.58 -10.04 14.68
N GLY A 417 -0.35 -9.13 15.01
CA GLY A 417 -0.16 -8.04 15.97
C GLY A 417 1.13 -7.22 15.81
N GLN A 418 1.58 -6.99 14.57
CA GLN A 418 2.92 -6.49 14.27
C GLN A 418 3.11 -5.00 14.66
N ILE A 419 4.13 -4.72 15.47
CA ILE A 419 4.56 -3.35 15.80
C ILE A 419 6.02 -3.16 15.44
N ALA A 420 6.35 -2.01 14.85
CA ALA A 420 7.73 -1.54 14.66
C ALA A 420 7.97 -0.23 15.43
N VAL A 421 8.89 -0.23 16.40
CA VAL A 421 9.20 0.94 17.25
C VAL A 421 10.60 1.46 16.95
N VAL A 422 10.70 2.73 16.52
CA VAL A 422 11.97 3.40 16.27
C VAL A 422 12.44 4.15 17.52
N ASP A 423 13.57 3.76 18.10
CA ASP A 423 14.16 4.40 19.27
C ASP A 423 15.55 4.98 18.98
N THR A 424 15.61 6.28 18.71
CA THR A 424 16.86 7.00 18.47
C THR A 424 17.75 7.12 19.72
N ALA A 425 17.24 6.82 20.93
CA ALA A 425 18.03 6.86 22.16
C ALA A 425 18.91 5.62 22.35
N SER A 426 18.43 4.42 21.98
CA SER A 426 19.26 3.20 21.89
C SER A 426 19.91 3.02 20.52
N GLY A 427 19.41 3.71 19.49
CA GLY A 427 19.86 3.54 18.11
C GLY A 427 19.29 2.29 17.43
N GLN A 428 18.11 1.84 17.85
CA GLN A 428 17.51 0.55 17.48
C GLN A 428 16.08 0.71 16.98
N VAL A 429 15.69 -0.17 16.06
CA VAL A 429 14.30 -0.45 15.71
C VAL A 429 13.94 -1.78 16.37
N PHE A 430 12.86 -1.79 17.13
CA PHE A 430 12.31 -2.97 17.78
C PHE A 430 11.08 -3.44 17.00
N GLY A 431 11.16 -4.60 16.36
CA GLY A 431 10.00 -5.30 15.83
C GLY A 431 9.41 -6.22 16.90
N ILE A 432 8.09 -6.19 17.12
CA ILE A 432 7.37 -7.05 18.07
C ILE A 432 6.26 -7.78 17.30
N TRP A 433 6.35 -9.11 17.28
CA TRP A 433 5.34 -10.00 16.71
C TRP A 433 4.34 -10.43 17.78
N GLN A 434 3.06 -10.45 17.42
CA GLN A 434 1.90 -10.63 18.31
C GLN A 434 1.91 -9.69 19.53
N ALA A 435 2.23 -8.41 19.32
CA ALA A 435 2.36 -7.43 20.38
C ALA A 435 1.02 -7.24 21.13
N LYS A 436 1.06 -7.36 22.47
CA LYS A 436 -0.13 -7.28 23.34
C LYS A 436 0.15 -6.36 24.52
N TYR A 437 -0.80 -5.47 24.84
CA TYR A 437 -0.75 -4.59 26.00
C TYR A 437 -1.73 -5.05 27.07
N ASN A 438 -1.24 -5.26 28.30
CA ASN A 438 -2.07 -5.55 29.46
C ASN A 438 -2.24 -4.25 30.28
N SER A 439 -3.44 -3.69 30.26
CA SER A 439 -3.79 -2.46 30.97
C SER A 439 -3.87 -2.62 32.50
N SER A 440 -4.15 -3.83 33.00
CA SER A 440 -4.25 -4.12 34.44
C SER A 440 -2.88 -4.17 35.12
N THR A 441 -1.83 -4.57 34.39
CA THR A 441 -0.44 -4.58 34.88
C THR A 441 0.41 -3.42 34.32
N ASN A 442 -0.07 -2.70 33.30
CA ASN A 442 0.72 -1.76 32.50
C ASN A 442 2.02 -2.43 31.99
N THR A 443 1.88 -3.56 31.30
CA THR A 443 2.99 -4.29 30.68
C THR A 443 2.70 -4.60 29.22
N TRP A 444 3.76 -4.70 28.42
CA TRP A 444 3.70 -5.20 27.05
C TRP A 444 4.28 -6.62 26.99
N SER A 445 3.78 -7.41 26.04
CA SER A 445 4.35 -8.71 25.67
C SER A 445 4.32 -8.89 24.16
N GLY A 446 5.08 -9.87 23.68
CA GLY A 446 5.01 -10.38 22.32
C GLY A 446 5.07 -11.91 22.31
N SER A 447 4.88 -12.52 21.15
CA SER A 447 5.30 -13.90 20.94
C SER A 447 6.80 -13.97 20.67
N TRP A 448 7.31 -13.10 19.80
CA TRP A 448 8.75 -12.91 19.59
C TRP A 448 9.04 -11.48 19.13
N GLY A 449 10.31 -11.14 18.93
CA GLY A 449 10.72 -9.83 18.45
C GLY A 449 12.10 -9.83 17.80
N GLY A 450 12.47 -8.70 17.22
CA GLY A 450 13.75 -8.48 16.53
C GLY A 450 14.33 -7.09 16.82
N MET A 451 15.66 -7.01 16.96
CA MET A 451 16.40 -5.75 17.10
C MET A 451 17.24 -5.44 15.86
N THR A 452 16.90 -4.35 15.19
CA THR A 452 17.61 -3.85 14.02
C THR A 452 18.32 -2.52 14.34
N PRO A 453 19.64 -2.38 14.15
CA PRO A 453 20.30 -1.08 14.33
C PRO A 453 19.74 -0.04 13.33
N ILE A 454 19.37 1.15 13.82
CA ILE A 454 18.79 2.24 13.00
C ILE A 454 19.70 2.63 11.84
N ASN A 455 21.01 2.63 12.05
CA ASN A 455 22.01 2.94 11.01
C ASN A 455 22.50 1.69 10.25
N GLY A 456 21.87 0.53 10.47
CA GLY A 456 22.30 -0.78 9.97
C GLY A 456 21.83 -1.11 8.55
N ASN A 457 21.85 -2.40 8.23
CA ASN A 457 21.51 -2.96 6.93
C ASN A 457 20.10 -3.56 6.84
N GLY A 458 19.21 -3.26 7.81
CA GLY A 458 17.82 -3.75 7.82
C GLY A 458 17.63 -5.21 8.22
N ILE A 459 18.70 -5.93 8.57
CA ILE A 459 18.67 -7.32 9.05
C ILE A 459 18.67 -7.30 10.59
N ASP A 460 17.84 -8.13 11.22
CA ASP A 460 17.80 -8.23 12.68
C ASP A 460 19.09 -8.84 13.24
N THR A 461 19.62 -8.19 14.27
CA THR A 461 20.90 -8.55 14.94
C THR A 461 20.70 -9.37 16.21
N SER A 462 19.46 -9.43 16.71
CA SER A 462 19.02 -10.25 17.83
C SER A 462 17.54 -10.59 17.62
N GLY A 463 17.17 -11.85 17.80
CA GLY A 463 15.83 -12.36 17.46
C GLY A 463 15.49 -12.23 15.97
N SER A 464 14.19 -12.09 15.69
CA SER A 464 13.65 -11.83 14.34
C SER A 464 12.17 -11.44 14.45
N ALA A 465 11.75 -10.29 13.91
CA ALA A 465 10.33 -9.90 13.88
C ALA A 465 9.55 -10.39 12.64
N THR A 466 10.25 -11.01 11.67
CA THR A 466 9.73 -11.61 10.43
C THR A 466 10.31 -13.02 10.23
N ALA A 467 9.75 -13.83 9.34
CA ALA A 467 10.33 -15.14 8.98
C ALA A 467 11.69 -15.03 8.25
N ALA A 468 11.94 -13.96 7.51
CA ALA A 468 13.23 -13.74 6.86
C ALA A 468 14.36 -13.31 7.82
N GLY A 469 14.04 -12.84 9.04
CA GLY A 469 15.02 -12.17 9.92
C GLY A 469 15.36 -10.75 9.48
N ILE A 470 14.44 -10.11 8.77
CA ILE A 470 14.51 -8.71 8.32
C ILE A 470 13.66 -7.85 9.25
N SER A 471 14.08 -6.60 9.49
CA SER A 471 13.34 -5.66 10.33
C SER A 471 11.88 -5.53 9.90
N ARG A 472 10.94 -5.61 10.86
CA ARG A 472 9.51 -5.43 10.57
C ARG A 472 9.17 -4.07 9.95
N LEU A 473 10.04 -3.07 10.10
CA LEU A 473 9.93 -1.75 9.48
C LEU A 473 10.43 -1.70 8.02
N ALA A 474 11.33 -2.61 7.62
CA ALA A 474 11.98 -2.53 6.32
C ALA A 474 11.00 -2.91 5.19
N GLY A 475 10.82 -1.99 4.25
CA GLY A 475 9.97 -2.17 3.07
C GLY A 475 8.47 -2.06 3.30
N VAL A 476 8.04 -1.72 4.53
CA VAL A 476 6.66 -1.33 4.81
C VAL A 476 6.41 0.05 4.21
N VAL A 477 5.31 0.22 3.47
CA VAL A 477 4.93 1.52 2.91
C VAL A 477 4.17 2.35 3.95
N THR A 478 4.72 3.50 4.35
CA THR A 478 3.99 4.42 5.23
C THR A 478 2.90 5.18 4.47
N ALA A 479 1.87 5.63 5.20
CA ALA A 479 0.82 6.50 4.67
C ALA A 479 1.39 7.85 4.19
N ALA A 480 2.48 8.31 4.81
CA ALA A 480 3.20 9.53 4.42
C ALA A 480 3.94 9.37 3.07
N GLU A 481 4.68 8.27 2.91
CA GLU A 481 5.39 7.94 1.65
C GLU A 481 4.42 7.72 0.49
N LEU A 482 3.32 6.98 0.71
CA LEU A 482 2.29 6.79 -0.30
C LEU A 482 1.66 8.13 -0.72
N SER A 483 1.30 8.99 0.25
CA SER A 483 0.69 10.30 -0.03
C SER A 483 1.65 11.20 -0.82
N ALA A 484 2.94 11.21 -0.47
CA ALA A 484 3.96 11.95 -1.18
C ALA A 484 4.21 11.41 -2.59
N ALA A 485 4.26 10.08 -2.76
CA ALA A 485 4.47 9.46 -4.05
C ALA A 485 3.27 9.65 -5.01
N VAL A 486 2.03 9.59 -4.49
CA VAL A 486 0.82 9.94 -5.23
C VAL A 486 0.87 11.41 -5.69
N ALA A 487 1.21 12.35 -4.80
CA ALA A 487 1.25 13.77 -5.11
C ALA A 487 2.33 14.15 -6.16
N ASN A 488 3.47 13.43 -6.15
CA ASN A 488 4.58 13.66 -7.10
C ASN A 488 4.53 12.74 -8.34
N ASN A 489 3.57 11.81 -8.42
CA ASN A 489 3.48 10.75 -9.44
C ASN A 489 4.76 9.87 -9.54
N THR A 490 5.33 9.47 -8.40
CA THR A 490 6.54 8.63 -8.31
C THR A 490 6.22 7.23 -7.74
N GLY A 491 7.25 6.38 -7.59
CA GLY A 491 7.23 5.30 -6.60
C GLY A 491 7.62 5.80 -5.21
N VAL A 492 7.72 4.90 -4.22
CA VAL A 492 8.45 5.15 -2.97
C VAL A 492 9.93 4.82 -3.14
N ASN A 493 10.79 5.35 -2.26
CA ASN A 493 12.25 5.36 -2.42
C ASN A 493 12.97 4.12 -1.83
N HIS A 494 12.25 3.01 -1.67
CA HIS A 494 12.78 1.76 -1.14
C HIS A 494 12.08 0.55 -1.79
N ALA A 495 12.69 -0.63 -1.71
CA ALA A 495 12.06 -1.88 -2.10
C ALA A 495 10.87 -2.19 -1.17
N LEU A 496 9.82 -2.77 -1.73
CA LEU A 496 8.68 -3.28 -0.95
C LEU A 496 9.04 -4.62 -0.30
N VAL A 497 8.25 -5.05 0.67
CA VAL A 497 8.24 -6.45 1.13
C VAL A 497 6.85 -7.07 1.00
N PHE A 498 6.81 -8.38 0.74
CA PHE A 498 5.57 -9.15 0.68
C PHE A 498 5.69 -10.51 1.35
N SER A 499 4.57 -11.04 1.84
CA SER A 499 4.42 -12.45 2.23
C SER A 499 3.74 -13.25 1.12
N SER A 500 3.94 -14.58 1.09
CA SER A 500 3.43 -15.43 0.02
C SER A 500 3.13 -16.87 0.44
N ASP A 501 2.08 -17.46 -0.13
CA ASP A 501 1.69 -18.87 0.03
C ASP A 501 2.61 -19.86 -0.71
N ILE A 502 3.40 -19.38 -1.67
CA ILE A 502 4.48 -20.15 -2.34
C ILE A 502 5.84 -20.01 -1.64
N ALA A 503 5.92 -19.36 -0.47
CA ALA A 503 7.15 -19.29 0.34
C ALA A 503 7.61 -20.71 0.71
N GLY A 504 8.84 -21.08 0.34
CA GLY A 504 9.44 -22.39 0.63
C GLY A 504 10.64 -22.29 1.57
N PRO A 505 11.10 -23.41 2.17
CA PRO A 505 11.96 -23.43 3.37
C PRO A 505 13.44 -23.10 3.09
N GLY A 506 13.73 -22.51 1.93
CA GLY A 506 15.05 -21.99 1.58
C GLY A 506 15.05 -20.46 1.70
N PHE A 507 16.23 -19.88 1.81
CA PHE A 507 16.41 -18.43 1.83
C PHE A 507 17.68 -18.02 1.08
N VAL A 508 17.71 -16.76 0.65
CA VAL A 508 18.88 -16.08 0.06
C VAL A 508 18.99 -14.67 0.67
N GLY A 509 20.18 -14.06 0.65
CA GLY A 509 20.34 -12.69 1.14
C GLY A 509 19.39 -11.72 0.39
N PRO A 510 18.72 -10.79 1.09
CA PRO A 510 18.95 -10.33 2.47
C PRO A 510 18.32 -11.18 3.59
N ALA A 511 17.53 -12.21 3.28
CA ALA A 511 16.98 -13.10 4.30
C ALA A 511 18.08 -13.98 4.92
N ILE A 512 17.95 -14.26 6.22
CA ILE A 512 18.90 -15.06 7.03
C ILE A 512 18.25 -16.32 7.62
N LYS A 513 16.94 -16.46 7.47
CA LYS A 513 16.11 -17.63 7.78
C LYS A 513 14.89 -17.64 6.83
N SER A 514 14.06 -18.66 6.96
CA SER A 514 12.75 -18.80 6.31
C SER A 514 11.84 -19.62 7.22
N ASP A 515 10.52 -19.39 7.16
CA ASP A 515 9.50 -20.28 7.73
C ASP A 515 8.64 -20.98 6.64
N GLY A 516 8.85 -20.61 5.38
CA GLY A 516 8.08 -21.04 4.21
C GLY A 516 7.78 -22.53 4.13
N THR A 517 6.52 -22.91 4.33
CA THR A 517 6.04 -24.31 4.26
C THR A 517 5.46 -24.70 2.90
N ASN A 518 5.44 -23.80 1.91
CA ASN A 518 4.79 -23.95 0.61
C ASN A 518 3.30 -24.34 0.74
N ILE A 519 2.50 -23.47 1.35
CA ILE A 519 1.05 -23.67 1.57
C ILE A 519 0.33 -24.00 0.25
N ALA A 520 0.73 -23.33 -0.84
CA ALA A 520 0.19 -23.53 -2.18
C ALA A 520 0.55 -24.89 -2.83
N GLY A 521 1.44 -25.68 -2.23
CA GLY A 521 1.86 -26.99 -2.75
C GLY A 521 2.55 -26.96 -4.11
N VAL A 522 3.12 -25.82 -4.53
CA VAL A 522 3.72 -25.69 -5.87
C VAL A 522 5.00 -26.51 -6.01
N ALA A 523 5.28 -27.05 -7.20
CA ALA A 523 6.40 -27.96 -7.43
C ALA A 523 7.79 -27.33 -7.25
N THR A 524 7.89 -25.99 -7.36
CA THR A 524 9.12 -25.22 -7.13
C THR A 524 8.78 -23.97 -6.32
N PRO A 525 8.69 -24.06 -4.97
CA PRO A 525 8.39 -22.89 -4.15
C PRO A 525 9.48 -21.82 -4.24
N MET A 526 9.15 -20.62 -3.80
CA MET A 526 10.03 -19.46 -3.85
C MET A 526 10.76 -19.31 -2.51
N PRO A 527 12.12 -19.34 -2.49
CA PRO A 527 12.88 -19.08 -1.27
C PRO A 527 12.69 -17.64 -0.81
N GLU A 528 12.71 -17.40 0.50
CA GLU A 528 12.68 -16.05 1.06
C GLU A 528 13.95 -15.24 0.69
N GLY A 529 13.82 -13.93 0.61
CA GLY A 529 14.88 -13.01 0.19
C GLY A 529 15.08 -12.85 -1.32
N TYR A 530 14.35 -13.59 -2.17
CA TYR A 530 14.34 -13.29 -3.62
C TYR A 530 13.63 -11.97 -3.92
N ARG A 531 14.17 -11.19 -4.87
CA ARG A 531 13.61 -9.90 -5.32
C ARG A 531 12.82 -10.07 -6.61
N VAL A 532 11.55 -9.63 -6.63
CA VAL A 532 10.76 -9.46 -7.86
C VAL A 532 10.87 -8.02 -8.36
N GLN A 533 10.75 -7.83 -9.67
CA GLN A 533 10.72 -6.52 -10.34
C GLN A 533 9.64 -6.53 -11.42
N LEU A 534 8.86 -5.46 -11.54
CA LEU A 534 7.97 -5.24 -12.69
C LEU A 534 8.79 -4.76 -13.89
N ASP A 535 8.48 -5.23 -15.10
CA ASP A 535 9.19 -4.85 -16.33
C ASP A 535 9.37 -3.31 -16.44
N PRO A 536 10.62 -2.79 -16.38
CA PRO A 536 10.88 -1.35 -16.38
C PRO A 536 10.63 -0.68 -17.74
N SER A 537 10.29 -1.43 -18.79
CA SER A 537 9.87 -0.88 -20.08
C SER A 537 8.38 -0.53 -20.14
N ILE A 538 7.56 -0.98 -19.18
CA ILE A 538 6.13 -0.68 -19.13
C ILE A 538 5.90 0.79 -18.78
N ASN A 539 5.16 1.50 -19.63
CA ASN A 539 4.67 2.84 -19.31
C ASN A 539 3.50 2.77 -18.32
N VAL A 540 3.81 2.74 -17.02
CA VAL A 540 2.82 2.67 -15.93
C VAL A 540 1.84 3.85 -15.95
N ASP A 541 2.24 5.03 -16.46
CA ASP A 541 1.34 6.17 -16.59
C ASP A 541 0.25 5.99 -17.66
N ALA A 542 0.47 5.09 -18.63
CA ALA A 542 -0.46 4.78 -19.70
C ALA A 542 -1.30 3.50 -19.47
N LEU A 543 -1.08 2.78 -18.37
CA LEU A 543 -1.88 1.61 -18.02
C LEU A 543 -3.32 2.00 -17.63
N PRO A 544 -4.36 1.34 -18.15
CA PRO A 544 -5.75 1.68 -17.84
C PRO A 544 -6.18 1.16 -16.47
N GLY A 545 -7.05 1.90 -15.79
CA GLY A 545 -7.74 1.46 -14.57
C GLY A 545 -6.97 1.65 -13.25
N LEU A 546 -5.64 1.77 -13.28
CA LEU A 546 -4.82 1.89 -12.06
C LEU A 546 -5.30 3.04 -11.16
N THR A 547 -5.55 2.70 -9.91
CA THR A 547 -5.64 3.67 -8.82
C THR A 547 -4.33 4.43 -8.63
N PRO A 548 -4.34 5.62 -8.01
CA PRO A 548 -3.10 6.32 -7.66
C PRO A 548 -2.15 5.46 -6.80
N GLY A 549 -2.68 4.62 -5.92
CA GLY A 549 -1.91 3.68 -5.10
C GLY A 549 -1.25 2.57 -5.92
N GLU A 550 -2.00 1.90 -6.80
CA GLU A 550 -1.43 0.91 -7.74
C GLU A 550 -0.33 1.52 -8.62
N LYS A 551 -0.48 2.78 -9.03
CA LYS A 551 0.55 3.49 -9.80
C LYS A 551 1.83 3.71 -9.01
N VAL A 552 1.75 4.08 -7.72
CA VAL A 552 2.93 4.17 -6.83
C VAL A 552 3.58 2.79 -6.66
N ILE A 553 2.79 1.75 -6.39
CA ILE A 553 3.31 0.39 -6.19
C ILE A 553 3.96 -0.15 -7.46
N ALA A 554 3.35 0.01 -8.64
CA ALA A 554 3.93 -0.39 -9.92
C ALA A 554 5.25 0.36 -10.23
N LYS A 555 5.33 1.67 -10.02
CA LYS A 555 6.58 2.45 -10.19
C LYS A 555 7.67 2.04 -9.19
N THR A 556 7.28 1.68 -7.98
CA THR A 556 8.19 1.12 -6.97
C THR A 556 8.68 -0.27 -7.40
N LEU A 557 7.80 -1.14 -7.90
CA LEU A 557 8.14 -2.47 -8.41
C LEU A 557 9.07 -2.41 -9.62
N GLN A 558 9.01 -1.37 -10.45
CA GLN A 558 9.99 -1.14 -11.53
C GLN A 558 11.35 -0.66 -11.00
N THR A 559 11.35 0.27 -10.05
CA THR A 559 12.59 0.96 -9.61
C THR A 559 13.35 0.17 -8.56
N TYR A 560 12.64 -0.31 -7.53
CA TYR A 560 13.17 -0.99 -6.36
C TYR A 560 12.65 -2.42 -6.19
N GLY A 561 11.58 -2.82 -6.87
CA GLY A 561 11.04 -4.18 -6.75
C GLY A 561 10.42 -4.48 -5.38
N ALA A 562 10.23 -5.77 -5.10
CA ALA A 562 9.77 -6.26 -3.82
C ALA A 562 10.50 -7.54 -3.39
N TYR A 563 10.71 -7.73 -2.10
CA TYR A 563 11.31 -8.95 -1.53
C TYR A 563 10.24 -9.83 -0.87
N ILE A 564 10.30 -11.14 -1.10
CA ILE A 564 9.54 -12.11 -0.30
C ILE A 564 10.23 -12.26 1.06
N VAL A 565 9.51 -12.02 2.18
CA VAL A 565 10.11 -12.01 3.53
C VAL A 565 9.34 -12.79 4.60
N ASP A 566 8.20 -13.37 4.23
CA ASP A 566 7.32 -14.10 5.14
C ASP A 566 6.43 -15.11 4.39
N ARG A 567 6.00 -16.16 5.08
CA ARG A 567 4.94 -17.06 4.64
C ARG A 567 3.56 -16.40 4.86
N GLY A 568 2.81 -16.23 3.78
CA GLY A 568 1.47 -15.64 3.79
C GLY A 568 0.40 -16.60 3.27
N SER A 569 -0.88 -16.29 3.47
CA SER A 569 -1.99 -17.07 2.90
C SER A 569 -2.48 -16.55 1.53
N ALA A 570 -2.05 -15.36 1.13
CA ALA A 570 -2.29 -14.80 -0.22
C ALA A 570 -1.06 -15.02 -1.11
N ARG A 571 -1.24 -14.85 -2.43
CA ARG A 571 -0.14 -15.05 -3.40
C ARG A 571 0.93 -13.97 -3.29
N MET A 572 0.53 -12.73 -3.09
CA MET A 572 1.40 -11.64 -2.64
C MET A 572 0.60 -10.73 -1.70
N ALA A 573 1.01 -10.63 -0.43
CA ALA A 573 0.45 -9.65 0.50
C ALA A 573 1.53 -8.62 0.86
N PHE A 574 1.31 -7.37 0.46
CA PHE A 574 2.27 -6.26 0.62
C PHE A 574 2.00 -5.49 1.91
N ALA A 575 3.06 -5.21 2.68
CA ALA A 575 2.93 -4.60 4.01
C ALA A 575 2.82 -3.06 3.97
N PHE A 576 1.80 -2.52 4.63
CA PHE A 576 1.61 -1.08 4.83
C PHE A 576 1.51 -0.71 6.33
N GLU A 577 1.63 0.58 6.63
CA GLU A 577 1.42 1.14 7.97
C GLU A 577 -0.08 1.10 8.37
N THR A 578 -0.42 0.41 9.45
CA THR A 578 -1.78 0.44 10.04
C THR A 578 -2.02 1.79 10.71
N LEU A 579 -2.97 2.57 10.18
CA LEU A 579 -3.23 3.93 10.67
C LEU A 579 -4.05 3.97 11.98
N PRO A 580 -3.82 4.96 12.86
CA PRO A 580 -4.64 5.16 14.06
C PRO A 580 -6.13 5.36 13.73
N GLY A 581 -6.98 4.49 14.28
CA GLY A 581 -8.44 4.52 14.04
C GLY A 581 -8.89 3.90 12.70
N ALA A 582 -8.01 3.22 11.98
CA ALA A 582 -8.39 2.40 10.83
C ALA A 582 -9.36 1.26 11.21
N THR A 583 -10.09 0.76 10.22
CA THR A 583 -10.89 -0.47 10.26
C THR A 583 -10.73 -1.23 8.94
N SER A 584 -11.16 -2.49 8.89
CA SER A 584 -11.14 -3.30 7.66
C SER A 584 -11.92 -2.69 6.49
N SER A 585 -12.94 -1.87 6.77
CA SER A 585 -13.75 -1.13 5.79
C SER A 585 -13.38 0.34 5.64
N ASN A 586 -12.36 0.83 6.36
CA ASN A 586 -11.82 2.17 6.24
C ASN A 586 -10.35 2.18 6.73
N PRO A 587 -9.37 1.88 5.86
CA PRO A 587 -7.96 1.84 6.25
C PRO A 587 -7.39 3.24 6.58
N GLY A 588 -8.13 4.32 6.29
CA GLY A 588 -7.75 5.70 6.58
C GLY A 588 -7.58 6.57 5.33
N ALA A 589 -7.55 7.89 5.54
CA ALA A 589 -7.69 8.88 4.46
C ALA A 589 -6.57 8.83 3.40
N ALA A 590 -5.34 8.49 3.77
CA ALA A 590 -4.22 8.37 2.82
C ALA A 590 -4.46 7.24 1.81
N TYR A 591 -4.86 6.06 2.31
CA TYR A 591 -5.11 4.87 1.51
C TYR A 591 -6.39 5.00 0.67
N THR A 592 -7.48 5.48 1.26
CA THR A 592 -8.74 5.66 0.52
C THR A 592 -8.63 6.76 -0.55
N SER A 593 -7.85 7.81 -0.32
CA SER A 593 -7.53 8.82 -1.36
C SER A 593 -6.59 8.28 -2.46
N ALA A 594 -5.74 7.30 -2.13
CA ALA A 594 -4.95 6.56 -3.11
C ALA A 594 -5.76 5.48 -3.85
N GLY A 595 -7.04 5.26 -3.51
CA GLY A 595 -7.94 4.28 -4.13
C GLY A 595 -8.04 2.93 -3.40
N PHE A 596 -7.23 2.70 -2.37
CA PHE A 596 -7.30 1.51 -1.52
C PHE A 596 -8.43 1.67 -0.50
N SER A 597 -9.63 1.21 -0.88
CA SER A 597 -10.89 1.50 -0.17
C SER A 597 -11.18 0.63 1.07
N TRP A 598 -10.48 -0.50 1.22
CA TRP A 598 -10.67 -1.50 2.27
C TRP A 598 -9.33 -2.21 2.54
N ASP A 599 -9.21 -2.90 3.68
CA ASP A 599 -8.08 -3.78 3.99
C ASP A 599 -8.05 -4.98 3.03
N TYR A 600 -6.87 -5.51 2.70
CA TYR A 600 -6.68 -6.52 1.65
C TYR A 600 -7.07 -6.06 0.23
N TYR A 601 -6.95 -4.76 -0.07
CA TYR A 601 -7.25 -4.24 -1.41
C TYR A 601 -6.40 -4.94 -2.47
N ASP A 602 -7.06 -5.67 -3.39
CA ASP A 602 -6.42 -6.41 -4.47
C ASP A 602 -5.99 -5.47 -5.61
N MET A 603 -4.68 -5.39 -5.84
CA MET A 603 -4.05 -4.47 -6.81
C MET A 603 -4.08 -5.07 -8.23
N ALA A 604 -5.28 -5.43 -8.68
CA ALA A 604 -5.53 -6.24 -9.87
C ALA A 604 -5.20 -5.53 -11.21
N HIS A 605 -5.02 -4.22 -11.25
CA HIS A 605 -4.65 -3.51 -12.48
C HIS A 605 -3.13 -3.49 -12.74
N ILE A 606 -2.30 -3.89 -11.77
CA ILE A 606 -0.86 -4.06 -11.98
C ILE A 606 -0.63 -5.32 -12.84
N PRO A 607 0.17 -5.26 -13.93
CA PRO A 607 0.37 -6.42 -14.80
C PRO A 607 1.36 -7.42 -14.19
N TRP A 608 0.90 -8.20 -13.21
CA TRP A 608 1.69 -9.18 -12.44
C TRP A 608 2.38 -10.25 -13.30
N SER A 609 1.84 -10.56 -14.49
CA SER A 609 2.46 -11.47 -15.46
C SER A 609 3.67 -10.87 -16.19
N SER A 610 3.93 -9.57 -16.01
CA SER A 610 5.13 -8.86 -16.48
C SER A 610 6.17 -8.64 -15.37
N LEU A 611 6.08 -9.40 -14.27
CA LEU A 611 7.18 -9.51 -13.31
C LEU A 611 8.38 -10.28 -13.91
N ARG A 612 9.56 -10.04 -13.33
CA ARG A 612 10.71 -10.96 -13.35
C ARG A 612 11.23 -11.16 -11.92
N VAL A 613 11.73 -12.35 -11.62
CA VAL A 613 12.48 -12.62 -10.39
C VAL A 613 13.97 -12.46 -10.69
N LEU A 614 14.66 -11.68 -9.89
CA LEU A 614 16.09 -11.43 -10.05
C LEU A 614 16.92 -12.54 -9.40
N ALA A 615 18.13 -12.76 -9.91
CA ALA A 615 19.12 -13.55 -9.20
C ALA A 615 19.62 -12.77 -7.95
N PRO A 616 19.91 -13.46 -6.83
CA PRO A 616 20.46 -12.85 -5.62
C PRO A 616 21.95 -12.47 -5.78
#